data_AF-A0A7I0J892-F1
#
_entry.id   AF-A0A7I0J892-F1
#
_cell.length_a   1.000
_cell.length_b   1.000
_cell.length_c   1.000
_cell.angle_alpha   90.00
_cell.angle_beta   90.00
_cell.angle_gamma   90.00
#
_symmetry.space_group_name_H-M   'P 1'
#
loop_
_entity.id
_entity.type
_entity.pdbx_description
1 polymer ?
#
loop_
_entity_poly.entity_id
_entity_poly.type
_entity_poly.pdbx_seq_one_letter_code
_entity_poly.pdbx_strand_id
1 'polypeptide(L)'
;MKKVYYDSTVQARDAFFGGRCDSYVTDGTAAAGQRAAVAKNPDDYDIIKAGKAAEPNGVAVARGDDQLFDVVRWTMNALFWAEANGITSQNIDEKL
;
A
#
# COMPACT_ATOMS: atom_id res chain seq x y z
N MET A 1 18.19 -11.66 -15.57
CA MET A 1 17.81 -10.29 -15.13
C MET A 1 18.92 -9.77 -14.21
N LYS A 2 19.50 -8.60 -14.53
CA LYS A 2 20.49 -7.94 -13.66
C LYS A 2 19.73 -7.05 -12.67
N LYS A 3 19.92 -7.26 -11.37
CA LYS A 3 19.31 -6.42 -10.34
C LYS A 3 20.07 -5.11 -10.20
N VAL A 4 19.35 -4.00 -10.11
CA VAL A 4 19.88 -2.67 -9.82
C VAL A 4 19.21 -2.19 -8.54
N TYR A 5 20.02 -1.79 -7.56
CA TYR A 5 19.54 -1.32 -6.26
C TYR A 5 19.58 0.20 -6.21
N TYR A 6 18.59 0.78 -5.55
CA TYR A 6 18.50 2.21 -5.26
C TYR A 6 18.17 2.36 -3.77
N ASP A 7 18.60 3.47 -3.17
CA ASP A 7 18.44 3.72 -1.73
C ASP A 7 17.02 4.16 -1.36
N SER A 8 16.17 4.48 -2.34
CA SER A 8 14.78 4.86 -2.12
C SER A 8 13.84 4.35 -3.20
N THR A 9 12.58 4.14 -2.81
CA THR A 9 11.47 3.81 -3.69
C THR A 9 11.30 4.85 -4.80
N VAL A 10 11.47 6.14 -4.49
CA VAL A 10 11.35 7.24 -5.46
C VAL A 10 12.41 7.13 -6.56
N GLN A 11 13.68 6.94 -6.19
CA GLN A 11 14.77 6.80 -7.17
C GLN A 11 14.59 5.56 -8.06
N ALA A 12 14.17 4.43 -7.49
CA ALA A 12 13.93 3.21 -8.23
C ALA A 12 12.77 3.35 -9.23
N ARG A 13 11.65 3.92 -8.77
CA ARG A 13 10.46 4.20 -9.59
C ARG A 13 10.81 5.14 -10.75
N ASP A 14 11.51 6.24 -10.47
CA ASP A 14 11.85 7.24 -11.49
C ASP A 14 12.91 6.72 -12.46
N ALA A 15 13.78 5.81 -12.04
CA ALA A 15 14.67 5.10 -12.95
C ALA A 15 13.89 4.25 -13.96
N PHE A 16 12.86 3.54 -13.51
CA PHE A 16 12.00 2.73 -14.37
C PHE A 16 11.19 3.59 -15.34
N PHE A 17 10.42 4.57 -14.86
CA PHE A 17 9.64 5.44 -15.74
C PHE A 17 10.51 6.33 -16.64
N GLY A 18 11.76 6.60 -16.24
CA GLY A 18 12.77 7.27 -17.06
C GLY A 18 13.48 6.35 -18.08
N GLY A 19 13.08 5.09 -18.20
CA GLY A 19 13.61 4.15 -19.21
C GLY A 19 15.00 3.59 -18.90
N ARG A 20 15.49 3.72 -17.65
CA ARG A 20 16.80 3.16 -17.24
C ARG A 20 16.73 1.70 -16.81
N CYS A 21 15.53 1.16 -16.58
CA CYS A 21 15.28 -0.22 -16.16
C CYS A 21 14.13 -0.81 -16.97
N ASP A 22 14.23 -2.09 -17.33
CA ASP A 22 13.21 -2.79 -18.12
C ASP A 22 11.98 -3.17 -17.29
N SER A 23 12.16 -3.35 -15.99
CA SER A 23 11.11 -3.79 -15.06
C SER A 23 11.33 -3.17 -13.68
N TYR A 24 10.23 -2.88 -13.00
CA TYR A 24 10.21 -2.40 -11.61
C TYR A 24 9.43 -3.36 -10.73
N VAL A 25 10.03 -3.78 -9.62
CA VAL A 25 9.45 -4.76 -8.69
C VAL A 25 9.23 -4.08 -7.34
N THR A 26 7.99 -4.09 -6.88
CA THR A 26 7.55 -3.56 -5.59
C THR A 26 6.28 -4.31 -5.16
N ASP A 27 5.73 -3.99 -3.99
CA ASP A 27 4.46 -4.56 -3.53
C ASP A 27 3.31 -4.16 -4.45
N GLY A 28 2.27 -5.00 -4.52
CA GLY A 28 1.17 -4.80 -5.48
C GLY A 28 0.42 -3.47 -5.30
N THR A 29 0.28 -3.02 -4.05
CA THR A 29 -0.37 -1.74 -3.72
C THR A 29 0.46 -0.55 -4.19
N ALA A 30 1.76 -0.53 -3.92
CA ALA A 30 2.67 0.50 -4.40
C ALA A 30 2.78 0.49 -5.93
N ALA A 31 2.82 -0.68 -6.57
CA ALA A 31 2.86 -0.77 -8.03
C ALA A 31 1.63 -0.10 -8.65
N ALA A 32 0.43 -0.41 -8.14
CA ALA A 32 -0.82 0.20 -8.60
C ALA A 32 -0.84 1.72 -8.37
N GLY A 33 -0.47 2.17 -7.17
CA GLY A 33 -0.45 3.59 -6.81
C GLY A 33 0.56 4.40 -7.62
N GLN A 34 1.79 3.88 -7.79
CA GLN A 34 2.83 4.57 -8.56
C GLN A 34 2.52 4.61 -10.04
N ARG A 35 1.96 3.54 -10.62
CA ARG A 35 1.48 3.55 -12.01
C ARG A 35 0.40 4.62 -12.19
N ALA A 36 -0.57 4.70 -11.29
CA ALA A 36 -1.65 5.67 -11.38
C ALA A 36 -1.18 7.12 -11.18
N ALA A 37 -0.20 7.35 -10.30
CA ALA A 37 0.20 8.71 -9.89
C ALA A 37 1.40 9.28 -10.66
N VAL A 38 2.25 8.44 -11.25
CA VAL A 38 3.57 8.87 -11.77
C VAL A 38 3.78 8.53 -13.24
N ALA A 39 3.20 7.43 -13.73
CA ALA A 39 3.30 7.09 -15.14
C ALA A 39 2.67 8.21 -15.98
N LYS A 40 3.34 8.60 -17.06
CA LYS A 40 2.79 9.60 -18.00
C LYS A 40 1.48 9.12 -18.61
N ASN A 41 1.46 7.86 -19.05
CA ASN A 41 0.24 7.15 -19.42
C ASN A 41 0.21 5.81 -18.66
N PRO A 42 -0.71 5.61 -17.71
CA PRO A 42 -0.80 4.36 -16.95
C PRO A 42 -1.01 3.10 -17.80
N ASP A 43 -1.69 3.24 -18.94
CA ASP A 43 -2.02 2.14 -19.85
C ASP A 43 -0.79 1.58 -20.61
N ASP A 44 0.34 2.29 -20.58
CA ASP A 44 1.60 1.82 -21.16
C ASP A 44 2.27 0.73 -20.28
N TYR A 45 1.72 0.43 -19.09
CA TYR A 45 2.37 -0.42 -18.09
C TYR A 45 1.46 -1.52 -17.52
N ASP A 46 1.87 -2.77 -17.73
CA ASP A 46 1.26 -3.94 -17.12
C ASP A 46 1.82 -4.25 -15.73
N ILE A 47 0.93 -4.57 -14.79
CA ILE A 47 1.30 -5.09 -13.46
C ILE A 47 1.24 -6.61 -13.49
N ILE A 48 2.40 -7.25 -13.42
CA ILE A 48 2.52 -8.70 -13.45
C ILE A 48 2.80 -9.20 -12.02
N LYS A 49 2.01 -10.18 -11.56
CA LYS A 49 2.23 -10.79 -10.24
C LYS A 49 3.50 -11.65 -10.26
N ALA A 50 4.56 -11.15 -9.64
CA ALA A 50 5.79 -11.90 -9.42
C ALA A 50 5.73 -12.64 -8.07
N GLY A 51 5.41 -13.94 -8.10
CA GLY A 51 5.48 -14.83 -6.92
C GLY A 51 4.15 -15.07 -6.20
N LYS A 52 4.25 -15.78 -5.06
CA LYS A 52 3.10 -16.23 -4.23
C LYS A 52 3.17 -15.74 -2.78
N ALA A 53 4.13 -14.88 -2.46
CA ALA A 53 4.28 -14.37 -1.10
C ALA A 53 3.07 -13.51 -0.72
N ALA A 54 2.58 -13.69 0.51
CA ALA A 54 1.65 -12.76 1.12
C ALA A 54 2.46 -11.65 1.80
N GLU A 55 2.07 -10.40 1.57
CA GLU A 55 2.71 -9.21 2.14
C GLU A 55 1.70 -8.51 3.06
N PRO A 56 1.49 -9.02 4.30
CA PRO A 56 0.54 -8.43 5.23
C PRO A 56 1.06 -7.08 5.72
N ASN A 57 0.46 -6.00 5.23
CA ASN A 57 0.77 -4.63 5.65
C ASN A 57 0.07 -4.31 6.96
N GLY A 58 0.84 -4.15 8.04
CA GLY A 58 0.37 -3.79 9.37
C GLY A 58 0.87 -2.43 9.81
N VAL A 59 0.16 -1.80 10.73
CA VAL A 59 0.62 -0.58 11.40
C VAL A 59 1.70 -0.96 12.42
N ALA A 60 2.91 -0.46 12.23
CA ALA A 60 4.01 -0.69 13.16
C ALA A 60 3.89 0.26 14.36
N VAL A 61 3.95 -0.31 15.57
CA VAL A 61 3.98 0.44 16.83
C VAL A 61 5.27 0.07 17.56
N ALA A 62 5.93 1.06 18.17
CA ALA A 62 7.11 0.81 18.99
C ALA A 62 6.76 -0.10 20.17
N ARG A 63 7.66 -1.02 20.51
CA ARG A 63 7.43 -1.89 21.67
C ARG A 63 7.44 -1.06 22.96
N GLY A 64 6.55 -1.40 23.89
CA GLY A 64 6.42 -0.74 25.18
C GLY A 64 5.49 0.48 25.18
N ASP A 65 4.93 0.86 24.03
CA ASP A 65 3.85 1.84 23.95
C ASP A 65 2.48 1.13 23.86
N ASP A 66 2.06 0.57 24.99
CA ASP A 66 0.85 -0.25 25.06
C ASP A 66 -0.42 0.58 24.80
N GLN A 67 -0.43 1.85 25.19
CA GLN A 67 -1.56 2.75 24.93
C GLN A 67 -1.73 3.00 23.43
N LEU A 68 -0.63 3.31 22.71
CA LEU A 68 -0.70 3.49 21.27
C LEU A 68 -1.06 2.19 20.56
N PHE A 69 -0.55 1.05 21.04
CA PHE A 69 -0.90 -0.25 20.52
C PHE A 69 -2.42 -0.52 20.63
N ASP A 70 -3.03 -0.23 21.78
CA ASP A 70 -4.47 -0.38 21.99
C ASP A 70 -5.29 0.53 21.06
N VAL A 71 -4.89 1.80 20.92
CA VAL A 71 -5.56 2.74 20.01
C VAL A 71 -5.51 2.23 18.58
N VAL A 72 -4.34 1.84 18.08
CA VAL A 72 -4.16 1.33 16.70
C VAL A 72 -4.97 0.06 16.48
N ARG A 73 -4.90 -0.89 17.43
CA ARG A 73 -5.63 -2.16 17.36
C ARG A 73 -7.14 -1.92 17.31
N TRP A 74 -7.68 -1.15 18.24
CA TRP A 74 -9.13 -0.94 18.34
C TRP A 74 -9.67 -0.08 17.20
N THR A 75 -8.90 0.88 16.70
CA THR A 75 -9.27 1.64 15.49
C THR A 75 -9.46 0.70 14.30
N MET A 76 -8.51 -0.20 14.05
CA MET A 76 -8.60 -1.14 12.93
C MET A 76 -9.78 -2.12 13.10
N ASN A 77 -9.98 -2.67 14.30
CA ASN A 77 -11.12 -3.54 14.58
C ASN A 77 -12.45 -2.80 14.40
N ALA A 78 -12.56 -1.56 14.87
CA ALA A 78 -13.77 -0.75 14.71
C ALA A 78 -14.11 -0.51 13.24
N LEU A 79 -13.12 -0.20 12.40
CA LEU A 79 -13.33 -0.02 10.96
C LEU A 79 -13.83 -1.31 10.28
N PHE A 80 -13.22 -2.46 10.58
CA PHE A 80 -13.69 -3.74 10.04
C PHE A 80 -15.11 -4.09 10.49
N TRP A 81 -15.43 -3.84 11.75
CA TRP A 81 -16.79 -4.05 12.27
C TRP A 81 -17.81 -3.10 11.65
N ALA A 82 -17.45 -1.83 11.46
CA ALA A 82 -18.30 -0.84 10.82
C ALA A 82 -18.64 -1.26 9.38
N GLU A 83 -17.63 -1.62 8.59
CA GLU A 83 -17.82 -2.10 7.21
C GLU A 83 -18.70 -3.36 7.17
N ALA A 84 -18.42 -4.34 8.03
CA ALA A 84 -19.21 -5.59 8.09
C ALA A 84 -20.68 -5.38 8.46
N ASN A 85 -21.02 -4.25 9.12
CA ASN A 85 -22.38 -3.90 9.50
C ASN A 85 -23.00 -2.80 8.63
N GLY A 86 -22.36 -2.42 7.51
CA GLY A 86 -22.86 -1.37 6.62
C GLY A 86 -22.90 0.01 7.27
N ILE A 87 -22.08 0.24 8.29
CA ILE A 87 -21.90 1.54 8.93
C ILE A 87 -20.86 2.32 8.11
N THR A 88 -21.22 3.52 7.73
CA THR A 88 -20.45 4.39 6.83
C THR A 88 -20.35 5.79 7.44
N SER A 89 -19.47 6.63 6.90
CA SER A 89 -19.39 8.03 7.31
C SER A 89 -20.69 8.80 7.02
N GLN A 90 -21.54 8.33 6.11
CA GLN A 90 -22.81 8.97 5.78
C GLN A 90 -23.96 8.63 6.75
N ASN A 91 -23.92 7.49 7.44
CA ASN A 91 -25.05 6.99 8.23
C ASN A 91 -24.74 6.74 9.71
N ILE A 92 -23.50 7.00 10.16
CA ILE A 92 -23.08 6.72 11.54
C ILE A 92 -23.97 7.42 12.58
N ASP A 93 -24.35 8.67 12.34
CA ASP A 93 -25.16 9.46 13.28
C ASP A 93 -26.59 8.90 13.44
N GLU A 94 -27.07 8.12 12.48
CA GLU A 94 -28.38 7.45 12.53
C GLU A 94 -28.33 6.10 13.28
N LYS A 95 -27.13 5.61 13.60
CA LYS A 95 -26.87 4.34 14.30
C LYS A 95 -26.50 4.53 15.77
N LEU A 96 -26.49 5.78 16.25
CA LEU A 96 -26.24 6.16 17.65
C LEU A 96 -27.48 5.94 18.54
#